data_AF-A0A559NQE3-F1
#
_entry.id   AF-A0A559NQE3-F1
#
_cell.length_a   1.000
_cell.length_b   1.000
_cell.length_c   1.000
_cell.angle_alpha   90.00
_cell.angle_beta   90.00
_cell.angle_gamma   90.00
#
_symmetry.space_group_name_H-M   'P 1'
#
loop_
_entity.id
_entity.type
_entity.pdbx_description
1 polymer ?
#
loop_
_entity_poly.entity_id
_entity_poly.type
_entity_poly.pdbx_seq_one_letter_code
_entity_poly.pdbx_strand_id
1 'polypeptide(L)'
;MNSRIIWLTCAGLLAIGIFGLLDSKIEFRNDRIMYFGFCVPIIYWIFDRLFKRISENIHNRDFILFMRYSDEINDGFGAKNPHVKESDKLFSFGLLIIVVVALLIGMKVV
;
A
#
# COMPACT_ATOMS: atom_id res chain seq x y z
N MET A 1 1.42 -15.91 5.28
CA MET A 1 1.44 -16.21 3.82
C MET A 1 2.88 -16.11 3.32
N ASN A 2 3.35 -17.03 2.46
CA ASN A 2 4.75 -17.04 2.04
C ASN A 2 5.08 -15.77 1.22
N SER A 3 6.12 -15.03 1.61
CA SER A 3 6.52 -13.79 0.93
C SER A 3 6.77 -14.01 -0.57
N ARG A 4 7.23 -15.19 -0.99
CA ARG A 4 7.46 -15.49 -2.41
C ARG A 4 6.17 -15.51 -3.21
N ILE A 5 5.08 -16.02 -2.63
CA ILE A 5 3.77 -16.06 -3.29
C ILE A 5 3.24 -14.64 -3.49
N ILE A 6 3.37 -13.77 -2.47
CA ILE A 6 2.94 -12.37 -2.57
C ILE A 6 3.70 -11.65 -3.70
N TRP A 7 5.02 -11.82 -3.77
CA TRP A 7 5.82 -11.25 -4.85
C TRP A 7 5.38 -11.72 -6.23
N LEU A 8 5.09 -13.01 -6.39
CA LEU A 8 4.58 -13.57 -7.64
C LEU A 8 3.20 -12.99 -8.01
N THR A 9 2.28 -12.88 -7.04
CA THR A 9 0.97 -12.27 -7.26
C THR A 9 1.10 -10.80 -7.66
N CYS A 10 1.89 -10.01 -6.94
CA CYS A 10 2.11 -8.60 -7.28
C CYS A 10 2.79 -8.43 -8.64
N ALA A 11 3.75 -9.30 -8.99
CA ALA A 11 4.40 -9.27 -10.29
C ALA A 11 3.43 -9.64 -11.42
N GLY A 12 2.56 -10.64 -11.22
CA GLY A 12 1.52 -11.02 -12.18
C GLY A 12 0.51 -9.89 -12.41
N LEU A 13 0.02 -9.26 -11.34
CA LEU A 13 -0.88 -8.10 -11.43
C LEU A 13 -0.20 -6.92 -12.14
N LEU A 14 1.08 -6.65 -11.82
CA LEU A 14 1.85 -5.60 -12.50
C LEU A 14 1.97 -5.88 -14.00
N ALA A 15 2.26 -7.12 -14.40
CA ALA A 15 2.35 -7.48 -15.81
C ALA A 15 1.02 -7.27 -16.55
N ILE A 16 -0.11 -7.68 -15.94
CA ILE A 16 -1.45 -7.45 -16.48
C ILE A 16 -1.75 -5.94 -16.59
N GLY A 17 -1.43 -5.17 -15.56
CA GLY A 17 -1.65 -3.72 -15.53
C GLY A 17 -0.83 -2.98 -16.60
N ILE A 18 0.45 -3.30 -16.74
CA ILE A 18 1.32 -2.70 -17.77
C ILE A 18 0.83 -3.08 -19.17
N PHE A 19 0.55 -4.37 -19.40
CA PHE A 19 0.08 -4.84 -20.70
C PHE A 19 -1.24 -4.16 -21.11
N GLY A 20 -2.21 -4.12 -20.19
CA GLY A 20 -3.49 -3.47 -20.43
C GLY A 20 -3.36 -1.96 -20.67
N LEU A 21 -2.46 -1.26 -19.97
CA LEU A 21 -2.20 0.17 -20.20
C LEU A 21 -1.58 0.47 -21.57
N LEU A 22 -0.75 -0.45 -22.09
CA LEU A 22 -0.11 -0.29 -23.39
C LEU A 22 -1.06 -0.58 -24.56
N ASP A 23 -1.96 -1.56 -24.40
CA ASP A 23 -2.90 -1.96 -25.44
C ASP A 23 -4.18 -1.11 -25.47
N SER A 24 -4.59 -0.55 -24.32
CA SER A 24 -5.81 0.24 -24.22
C SER A 24 -5.69 1.63 -24.85
N LYS A 25 -6.63 1.92 -25.75
CA LYS A 25 -6.77 3.25 -26.36
C LYS A 25 -7.15 4.29 -25.29
N ILE A 26 -6.69 5.52 -25.50
CA ILE A 26 -6.93 6.67 -24.59
C ILE A 26 -8.44 6.94 -24.41
N GLU A 27 -9.26 6.63 -25.41
CA GLU A 27 -10.72 6.80 -25.37
C GLU A 27 -11.41 5.92 -24.30
N PHE A 28 -10.81 4.79 -23.91
CA PHE A 28 -11.34 3.89 -22.88
C PHE A 28 -10.75 4.19 -21.50
N ARG A 29 -11.01 5.40 -20.99
CA ARG A 29 -10.48 5.89 -19.70
C ARG A 29 -10.75 4.93 -18.54
N ASN A 30 -11.95 4.34 -18.48
CA ASN A 30 -12.31 3.43 -17.38
C ASN A 30 -11.46 2.16 -17.37
N ASP A 31 -11.16 1.60 -18.54
CA ASP A 31 -10.34 0.40 -18.67
C ASP A 31 -8.90 0.70 -18.26
N ARG A 32 -8.37 1.85 -18.70
CA ARG A 32 -7.03 2.29 -18.34
C ARG A 32 -6.89 2.54 -16.82
N ILE A 33 -7.90 3.11 -16.16
CA ILE A 33 -7.95 3.25 -14.69
C ILE A 33 -7.91 1.88 -14.00
N MET A 34 -8.66 0.90 -14.52
CA MET A 34 -8.62 -0.47 -13.98
C MET A 34 -7.23 -1.09 -14.12
N TYR A 35 -6.59 -0.97 -15.28
CA TYR A 35 -5.24 -1.49 -15.51
C TYR A 35 -4.19 -0.79 -14.65
N PHE A 36 -4.31 0.53 -14.47
CA PHE A 36 -3.50 1.26 -13.50
C PHE A 36 -3.69 0.74 -12.07
N GLY A 37 -4.93 0.40 -11.70
CA GLY A 37 -5.26 -0.24 -10.42
C GLY A 37 -4.48 -1.53 -10.17
N PHE A 38 -4.27 -2.36 -11.21
CA PHE A 38 -3.46 -3.59 -11.09
C PHE A 38 -1.97 -3.33 -10.83
N CYS A 39 -1.48 -2.11 -11.10
CA CYS A 39 -0.11 -1.71 -10.77
C CYS A 39 0.03 -1.24 -9.30
N VAL A 40 -1.05 -0.92 -8.59
CA VAL A 40 -0.99 -0.40 -7.21
C VAL A 40 -0.49 -1.44 -6.18
N PRO A 41 -0.86 -2.73 -6.23
CA PRO A 41 -0.40 -3.73 -5.26
C PRO A 41 1.11 -3.86 -5.13
N ILE A 42 1.88 -3.77 -6.21
CA ILE A 42 3.35 -3.85 -6.13
C ILE A 42 3.93 -2.60 -5.45
N ILE A 43 3.35 -1.42 -5.70
CA ILE A 43 3.76 -0.17 -5.06
C ILE A 43 3.54 -0.29 -3.56
N TYR A 44 2.33 -0.67 -3.14
CA TYR A 44 2.02 -0.90 -1.73
C TYR A 44 3.00 -1.89 -1.09
N TRP A 45 3.24 -3.03 -1.75
CA TRP A 45 4.11 -4.08 -1.21
C TRP A 45 5.56 -3.63 -1.02
N ILE A 46 6.10 -2.83 -1.96
CA ILE A 46 7.44 -2.25 -1.83
C ILE A 46 7.52 -1.32 -0.62
N PHE A 47 6.54 -0.42 -0.46
CA PHE A 47 6.52 0.52 0.66
C PHE A 47 6.27 -0.17 2.02
N ASP A 48 5.41 -1.20 2.07
CA ASP A 48 5.22 -2.01 3.29
C ASP A 48 6.54 -2.64 3.75
N ARG A 49 7.31 -3.23 2.82
CA ARG A 49 8.63 -3.80 3.13
C ARG A 49 9.65 -2.74 3.53
N LEU A 50 9.62 -1.58 2.90
CA LEU A 50 10.48 -0.46 3.25
C LEU A 50 10.19 0.01 4.68
N PHE A 51 8.93 0.22 5.04
CA PHE A 51 8.54 0.66 6.39
C PHE A 51 8.82 -0.39 7.45
N LYS A 52 8.62 -1.68 7.15
CA LYS A 52 9.05 -2.78 8.04
C LYS A 52 10.54 -2.71 8.34
N ARG A 53 11.38 -2.59 7.31
CA ARG A 53 12.83 -2.49 7.47
C ARG A 53 13.26 -1.25 8.24
N ILE A 54 12.59 -0.12 8.01
CA ILE A 54 12.84 1.11 8.77
C ILE A 54 12.42 0.93 10.23
N SER A 55 11.26 0.32 10.50
CA SER A 55 10.77 0.08 11.86
C SER A 55 11.67 -0.88 12.63
N GLU A 56 12.13 -1.96 11.99
CA GLU A 56 13.11 -2.91 12.54
C GLU A 56 14.39 -2.17 12.98
N ASN A 57 14.92 -1.29 12.13
CA ASN A 57 16.14 -0.55 12.43
C ASN A 57 15.98 0.47 13.56
N ILE A 58 14.82 1.11 13.71
CA ILE A 58 14.60 2.16 14.72
C ILE A 58 14.18 1.53 16.06
N HIS A 59 13.36 0.47 16.02
CA HIS A 59 12.65 -0.03 17.20
C HIS A 59 13.02 -1.46 17.60
N ASN A 60 13.86 -2.15 16.83
CA ASN A 60 14.21 -3.57 17.00
C ASN A 60 12.97 -4.49 17.09
N ARG A 61 11.87 -4.10 16.44
CA ARG A 61 10.63 -4.87 16.37
C ARG A 61 9.95 -4.68 15.03
N ASP A 62 9.02 -5.57 14.72
CA ASP A 62 8.22 -5.49 13.51
C ASP A 62 7.32 -4.24 13.54
N PHE A 63 6.97 -3.78 12.34
CA PHE A 63 6.06 -2.67 12.12
C PHE A 63 4.64 -3.07 12.52
N ILE A 64 4.01 -2.26 13.39
CA ILE A 64 2.63 -2.47 13.82
C ILE A 64 1.72 -1.58 12.98
N LEU A 65 0.78 -2.18 12.27
CA LEU A 65 -0.17 -1.44 11.45
C LEU A 65 -1.22 -0.75 12.35
N PHE A 66 -1.26 0.58 12.32
CA PHE A 66 -2.22 1.37 13.07
C PHE A 66 -3.54 1.48 12.29
N MET A 67 -4.51 0.60 12.61
CA MET A 67 -5.88 0.67 12.10
C MET A 67 -6.88 0.72 13.26
N ARG A 68 -7.95 1.51 13.09
CA ARG A 68 -9.09 1.56 14.02
C ARG A 68 -9.72 0.17 14.09
N TYR A 69 -10.03 -0.32 15.30
CA TYR A 69 -10.45 -1.71 15.60
C TYR A 69 -9.38 -2.80 15.50
N SER A 70 -8.09 -2.46 15.50
CA SER A 70 -7.08 -3.42 15.95
C SER A 70 -7.35 -3.69 17.44
N ASP A 71 -7.37 -4.97 17.84
CA ASP A 71 -7.52 -5.41 19.24
C ASP A 71 -6.52 -4.73 20.21
N GLU A 72 -5.50 -4.06 19.67
CA GLU A 72 -4.46 -3.38 20.44
C GLU A 72 -4.76 -1.89 20.69
N ILE A 73 -5.71 -1.24 19.99
CA ILE A 73 -5.89 0.23 20.03
C ILE A 73 -7.28 0.61 20.56
N ASN A 74 -7.32 1.43 21.62
CA ASN A 74 -8.56 1.97 22.21
C ASN A 74 -9.34 2.83 21.18
N ASP A 75 -10.67 2.94 21.27
CA ASP A 75 -11.55 3.42 20.18
C ASP A 75 -11.53 4.93 19.88
N GLY A 76 -10.63 5.69 20.51
CA GLY A 76 -10.57 7.16 20.40
C GLY A 76 -9.72 7.67 19.24
N PHE A 77 -10.11 8.82 18.66
CA PHE A 77 -9.37 9.54 17.59
C PHE A 77 -7.95 10.01 18.02
N GLY A 78 -7.59 9.82 19.29
CA GLY A 78 -6.25 10.05 19.86
C GLY A 78 -5.77 8.91 20.76
N ALA A 79 -6.29 7.70 20.56
CA ALA A 79 -5.95 6.56 21.38
C ALA A 79 -4.45 6.27 21.38
N LYS A 80 -3.87 6.32 22.59
CA LYS A 80 -2.50 5.92 22.85
C LYS A 80 -2.52 4.43 23.17
N ASN A 81 -1.99 3.62 22.27
CA ASN A 81 -1.60 2.26 22.60
C ASN A 81 -0.11 2.30 23.00
N PRO A 82 0.28 1.88 24.22
CA PRO A 82 1.69 1.85 24.62
C PRO A 82 2.57 0.96 23.72
N HIS A 83 1.98 0.02 22.99
CA HIS A 83 2.69 -0.84 22.06
C HIS A 83 2.90 -0.19 20.68
N VAL A 84 2.09 0.79 20.29
CA VAL A 84 2.19 1.49 18.99
C VAL A 84 2.94 2.80 19.16
N LYS A 85 4.08 2.92 18.47
CA LYS A 85 4.89 4.13 18.48
C LYS A 85 4.34 5.14 17.45
N GLU A 86 4.62 6.42 17.65
CA GLU A 86 4.17 7.47 16.71
C GLU A 86 4.68 7.25 15.28
N SER A 87 5.86 6.63 15.12
CA SER A 87 6.38 6.22 13.82
C SER A 87 5.51 5.16 13.14
N ASP A 88 4.93 4.23 13.88
CA ASP A 88 4.04 3.20 13.32
C ASP A 88 2.75 3.85 12.79
N LYS A 89 2.21 4.84 13.52
CA LYS A 89 1.07 5.64 13.04
C LYS A 89 1.44 6.36 11.75
N LEU A 90 2.60 7.03 11.72
CA LEU A 90 3.07 7.76 10.55
C LEU A 90 3.28 6.86 9.34
N PHE A 91 3.87 5.67 9.51
CA PHE A 91 4.02 4.70 8.42
C PHE A 91 2.68 4.14 7.95
N SER A 92 1.73 3.90 8.85
CA SER A 92 0.38 3.43 8.50
C SER A 92 -0.40 4.48 7.69
N PHE A 93 -0.39 5.74 8.13
CA PHE A 93 -0.95 6.84 7.35
C PHE A 93 -0.17 7.06 6.04
N GLY A 94 1.15 6.87 6.05
CA GLY A 94 1.99 6.91 4.86
C GLY A 94 1.56 5.89 3.81
N LEU A 95 1.34 4.63 4.20
CA LEU A 95 0.82 3.58 3.30
C LEU A 95 -0.53 3.95 2.71
N LEU A 96 -1.44 4.49 3.54
CA LEU A 96 -2.75 4.94 3.08
C LEU A 96 -2.61 6.08 2.05
N ILE A 97 -1.78 7.08 2.35
CA ILE A 97 -1.52 8.21 1.45
C ILE A 97 -0.93 7.71 0.13
N ILE A 98 0.00 6.76 0.15
CA ILE A 98 0.61 6.19 -1.06
C ILE A 98 -0.46 5.56 -1.96
N VAL A 99 -1.39 4.77 -1.38
CA VAL A 99 -2.47 4.15 -2.15
C VAL A 99 -3.42 5.20 -2.71
N VAL A 100 -3.85 6.18 -1.90
CA VAL A 100 -4.77 7.25 -2.33
C VAL A 100 -4.12 8.09 -3.43
N VAL A 101 -2.87 8.51 -3.25
CA VAL A 101 -2.13 9.30 -4.25
C VAL A 101 -1.94 8.51 -5.54
N ALA A 102 -1.59 7.22 -5.46
CA ALA A 102 -1.49 6.37 -6.64
C ALA A 102 -2.81 6.38 -7.42
N LEU A 103 -3.94 6.14 -6.76
CA LEU A 103 -5.25 6.14 -7.41
C LEU A 103 -5.61 7.50 -8.02
N LEU A 104 -5.31 8.62 -7.33
CA LEU A 104 -5.54 9.96 -7.86
C LEU A 104 -4.67 10.27 -9.09
N ILE A 105 -3.43 9.80 -9.12
CA ILE A 105 -2.57 9.87 -10.31
C ILE A 105 -3.21 9.09 -11.45
N GLY A 106 -3.67 7.87 -11.19
CA GLY A 106 -4.42 7.07 -12.15
C GLY A 106 -5.61 7.83 -12.74
N MET A 107 -6.43 8.46 -11.91
CA MET A 107 -7.60 9.21 -12.38
C MET A 107 -7.28 10.45 -13.22
N LYS A 108 -6.12 11.08 -13.01
CA LYS A 108 -5.73 12.33 -13.68
C LYS A 108 -4.87 12.13 -14.92
N VAL A 109 -3.99 11.14 -14.89
CA VAL A 109 -2.93 10.94 -15.89
C VAL A 109 -3.35 9.92 -16.96
N VAL A 110 -4.20 8.97 -16.58
CA VAL A 110 -4.54 7.79 -17.39
C VAL A 110 -5.89 7.96 -18.07
#